data_AF-L7KMH9-F1
#
_entry.id   AF-L7KMH9-F1
#
_cell.length_a   1.000
_cell.length_b   1.000
_cell.length_c   1.000
_cell.angle_alpha   90.00
_cell.angle_beta   90.00
_cell.angle_gamma   90.00
#
_symmetry.space_group_name_H-M   'P 1'
#
loop_
_entity.id
_entity.type
_entity.pdbx_description
1 polymer ?
#
loop_
_entity_poly.entity_id
_entity_poly.type
_entity_poly.pdbx_seq_one_letter_code
_entity_poly.pdbx_strand_id
1 'polypeptide(L)'
;MTLFVDISPEEQLGQAGAEKAPTGSRLRSLALHVGLPVLSVVLFLAVYQAIAVSGVWSETFVPRLGTVWNAFVEMSTTHSGVVGYAGYYWWEHLYMTLRRVFVGVVIGVAAGVILGLVMGSVPWVRRLLEPWLTFLRALPPLAYFFLLVIWLGIDEAPKITLLALAALPPAAVATTAAVSATPVSLIEAARALGASRREVISDVVIPAALPETFTGIRLSVGIAYSSVVAAELFNGIPGIGGVVKDASNYNNTPVVLVGIVLIGLSGLIIDGALRIIEHRLVPWRGKA
;
A
#
# COMPACT_ATOMS: atom_id res chain seq x y z
N MET A 1 -13.68 3.02 -56.65
CA MET A 1 -14.28 1.92 -55.87
C MET A 1 -13.98 2.22 -54.41
N THR A 2 -14.76 3.16 -53.89
CA THR A 2 -14.72 3.75 -52.56
C THR A 2 -15.78 3.04 -51.73
N LEU A 3 -15.39 2.33 -50.68
CA LEU A 3 -16.35 1.75 -49.74
C LEU A 3 -16.46 2.72 -48.55
N PHE A 4 -17.39 3.65 -48.72
CA PHE A 4 -17.98 4.43 -47.64
C PHE A 4 -18.73 3.46 -46.73
N VAL A 5 -18.32 3.37 -45.46
CA VAL A 5 -19.18 2.88 -44.39
C VAL A 5 -19.72 4.12 -43.71
N ASP A 6 -20.99 4.39 -44.00
CA ASP A 6 -21.80 5.47 -43.45
C ASP A 6 -22.02 5.22 -41.96
N ILE A 7 -21.65 6.18 -41.11
CA ILE A 7 -21.99 6.19 -39.69
C ILE A 7 -22.33 7.61 -39.31
N SER A 8 -23.62 7.93 -39.24
CA SER A 8 -24.18 8.96 -38.36
C SER A 8 -25.72 8.78 -38.25
N PRO A 9 -26.40 9.39 -37.27
CA PRO A 9 -27.05 8.70 -36.16
C PRO A 9 -28.54 9.09 -36.02
N GLU A 10 -29.18 8.69 -34.91
CA GLU A 10 -30.50 9.13 -34.44
C GLU A 10 -31.73 8.35 -34.93
N GLU A 11 -32.06 7.23 -34.25
CA GLU A 11 -33.49 6.89 -34.05
C GLU A 11 -33.79 5.84 -32.95
N GLN A 12 -33.11 5.88 -31.80
CA GLN A 12 -33.55 5.09 -30.62
C GLN A 12 -33.37 5.85 -29.29
N LEU A 13 -33.89 7.08 -29.22
CA LEU A 13 -34.24 7.71 -27.94
C LEU A 13 -35.72 7.45 -27.68
N GLY A 14 -36.00 6.30 -27.04
CA GLY A 14 -37.35 5.89 -26.70
C GLY A 14 -37.37 4.71 -25.74
N GLN A 15 -37.35 5.01 -24.44
CA GLN A 15 -37.91 4.15 -23.39
C GLN A 15 -37.27 2.76 -23.18
N ALA A 16 -36.02 2.71 -22.69
CA ALA A 16 -35.61 1.59 -21.84
C ALA A 16 -35.83 2.00 -20.39
N GLY A 17 -36.99 1.64 -19.85
CA GLY A 17 -37.34 1.85 -18.45
C GLY A 17 -36.26 1.30 -17.53
N ALA A 18 -36.10 1.93 -16.37
CA ALA A 18 -35.32 1.41 -15.27
C ALA A 18 -35.90 0.07 -14.80
N GLU A 19 -35.53 -1.01 -15.49
CA GLU A 19 -35.87 -2.37 -15.13
C GLU A 19 -35.10 -2.68 -13.84
N LYS A 20 -35.81 -2.64 -12.71
CA LYS A 20 -35.28 -3.03 -11.40
C LYS A 20 -34.81 -4.48 -11.52
N ALA A 21 -33.49 -4.68 -11.60
CA ALA A 21 -32.88 -6.00 -11.61
C ALA A 21 -33.51 -6.90 -10.52
N PRO A 22 -33.94 -8.13 -10.86
CA PRO A 22 -34.65 -9.00 -9.92
C PRO A 22 -33.79 -9.25 -8.68
N THR A 23 -34.38 -9.14 -7.49
CA THR A 23 -33.71 -9.25 -6.18
C THR A 23 -32.85 -10.51 -6.02
N GLY A 24 -33.16 -11.59 -6.76
CA GLY A 24 -32.36 -12.82 -6.80
C GLY A 24 -31.00 -12.72 -7.51
N SER A 25 -30.80 -11.76 -8.44
CA SER A 25 -29.52 -11.58 -9.13
C SER A 25 -28.48 -10.88 -8.25
N ARG A 26 -28.91 -10.00 -7.35
CA ARG A 26 -28.06 -9.32 -6.36
C ARG A 26 -27.52 -10.26 -5.30
N LEU A 27 -28.34 -11.20 -4.81
CA LEU A 27 -27.91 -12.20 -3.81
C LEU A 27 -26.90 -13.19 -4.41
N ARG A 28 -27.12 -13.62 -5.67
CA ARG A 28 -26.21 -14.53 -6.37
C ARG A 28 -24.89 -13.84 -6.74
N SER A 29 -24.91 -12.56 -7.12
CA SER A 29 -23.68 -11.81 -7.40
C SER A 29 -22.89 -11.50 -6.13
N LEU A 30 -23.55 -11.15 -5.02
CA LEU A 30 -22.89 -10.95 -3.72
C LEU A 30 -22.29 -12.26 -3.19
N ALA A 31 -23.03 -13.37 -3.31
CA ALA A 31 -22.56 -14.70 -2.91
C ALA A 31 -21.37 -15.17 -3.76
N LEU A 32 -21.32 -14.84 -5.05
CA LEU A 32 -20.15 -15.16 -5.89
C LEU A 32 -18.95 -14.24 -5.61
N HIS A 33 -19.15 -12.94 -5.40
CA HIS A 33 -18.04 -12.00 -5.16
C HIS A 33 -17.43 -12.11 -3.76
N VAL A 34 -18.22 -12.48 -2.75
CA VAL A 34 -17.74 -12.67 -1.37
C VAL A 34 -17.48 -14.14 -1.07
N GLY A 35 -18.29 -15.05 -1.60
CA GLY A 35 -18.19 -16.48 -1.32
C GLY A 35 -16.98 -17.15 -1.97
N LEU A 36 -16.57 -16.76 -3.19
CA LEU A 36 -15.38 -17.35 -3.82
C LEU A 36 -14.07 -17.04 -3.05
N PRO A 37 -13.79 -15.77 -2.67
CA PRO A 37 -12.61 -15.46 -1.87
C PRO A 37 -12.62 -16.14 -0.50
N VAL A 38 -13.77 -16.16 0.18
CA VAL A 38 -13.90 -16.84 1.47
C VAL A 38 -13.68 -18.35 1.32
N LEU A 39 -14.25 -18.97 0.29
CA LEU A 39 -14.03 -20.39 -0.01
C LEU A 39 -12.55 -20.68 -0.29
N SER A 40 -11.86 -19.80 -1.01
CA SER A 40 -10.42 -19.95 -1.28
C SER A 40 -9.59 -19.93 0.01
N VAL A 41 -9.88 -19.00 0.93
CA VAL A 41 -9.20 -18.92 2.23
C VAL A 41 -9.51 -20.15 3.08
N VAL A 42 -10.78 -20.58 3.14
CA VAL A 42 -11.18 -21.77 3.90
C VAL A 42 -10.52 -23.03 3.34
N LEU A 43 -10.48 -23.18 2.02
CA LEU A 43 -9.82 -24.31 1.37
C LEU A 43 -8.31 -24.33 1.67
N PHE A 44 -7.66 -23.16 1.61
CA PHE A 44 -6.25 -23.03 1.97
C PHE A 44 -5.99 -23.46 3.42
N LEU A 45 -6.80 -22.97 4.37
CA LEU A 45 -6.68 -23.34 5.78
C LEU A 45 -6.98 -24.82 6.03
N ALA A 46 -7.94 -25.40 5.32
CA ALA A 46 -8.28 -26.82 5.42
C ALA A 46 -7.13 -27.70 4.90
N VAL A 47 -6.53 -27.36 3.76
CA VAL A 47 -5.36 -28.06 3.22
C VAL A 47 -4.17 -27.92 4.17
N TYR A 48 -3.92 -26.71 4.68
CA TYR A 48 -2.86 -26.47 5.66
C TYR A 48 -3.05 -27.33 6.91
N GLN A 49 -4.24 -27.33 7.48
CA GLN A 49 -4.56 -28.12 8.67
C GLN A 49 -4.46 -29.63 8.40
N ALA A 50 -4.86 -30.09 7.22
CA ALA A 50 -4.72 -31.50 6.82
C ALA A 50 -3.24 -31.91 6.77
N ILE A 51 -2.37 -31.06 6.23
CA ILE A 51 -0.91 -31.29 6.22
C ILE A 51 -0.35 -31.25 7.65
N ALA A 52 -0.74 -30.29 8.47
CA ALA A 52 -0.28 -30.17 9.85
C ALA A 52 -0.65 -31.39 10.70
N VAL A 53 -1.84 -31.96 10.50
CA VAL A 53 -2.31 -33.15 11.22
C VAL A 53 -1.73 -34.45 10.65
N SER A 54 -1.35 -34.47 9.37
CA SER A 54 -0.79 -35.66 8.72
C SER A 54 0.53 -36.15 9.33
N GLY A 55 1.23 -35.29 10.09
CA GLY A 55 2.49 -35.65 10.75
C GLY A 55 3.67 -35.85 9.80
N VAL A 56 3.52 -35.54 8.51
CA VAL A 56 4.60 -35.61 7.51
C VAL A 56 5.75 -34.65 7.85
N TRP A 57 5.43 -33.53 8.53
CA TRP A 57 6.38 -32.51 8.97
C TRP A 57 6.28 -32.33 10.49
N SER A 58 7.38 -31.98 11.16
CA SER A 58 7.34 -31.70 12.60
C SER A 58 6.54 -30.43 12.89
N GLU A 59 5.95 -30.34 14.09
CA GLU A 59 5.18 -29.16 14.52
C GLU A 59 6.03 -27.87 14.57
N THR A 60 7.36 -28.01 14.61
CA THR A 60 8.30 -26.91 14.46
C THR A 60 8.21 -26.28 13.06
N PHE A 61 7.96 -27.03 12.01
CA PHE A 61 7.86 -26.49 10.64
C PHE A 61 6.41 -26.20 10.24
N VAL A 62 5.48 -27.07 10.60
CA VAL A 62 4.05 -26.95 10.26
C VAL A 62 3.22 -27.11 11.54
N PRO A 63 3.12 -26.04 12.36
CA PRO A 63 2.32 -26.08 13.57
C PRO A 63 0.83 -26.18 13.25
N ARG A 64 0.07 -26.76 14.19
CA ARG A 64 -1.39 -26.83 14.07
C ARG A 64 -1.99 -25.44 14.25
N LEU A 65 -3.15 -25.18 13.64
CA LEU A 65 -3.83 -23.88 13.81
C LEU A 65 -4.16 -23.58 15.29
N GLY A 66 -4.42 -24.62 16.10
CA GLY A 66 -4.62 -24.47 17.55
C GLY A 66 -3.38 -23.96 18.29
N THR A 67 -2.18 -24.39 17.92
CA THR A 67 -0.93 -23.91 18.55
C THR A 67 -0.63 -22.47 18.14
N VAL A 68 -0.95 -22.08 16.90
CA VAL A 68 -0.85 -20.70 16.43
C VAL A 68 -1.84 -19.80 17.22
N TRP A 69 -3.07 -20.26 17.41
CA TRP A 69 -4.06 -19.54 18.21
C TRP A 69 -3.63 -19.38 19.68
N ASN A 70 -3.09 -20.43 20.30
CA ASN A 70 -2.59 -20.35 21.67
C ASN A 70 -1.43 -19.36 21.78
N ALA A 71 -0.49 -19.37 20.84
CA ALA A 71 0.61 -18.40 20.80
C ALA A 71 0.10 -16.95 20.69
N PHE A 72 -0.98 -16.72 19.92
CA PHE A 72 -1.63 -15.41 19.86
C PHE A 72 -2.21 -14.99 21.22
N VAL A 73 -2.90 -15.89 21.92
CA VAL A 73 -3.53 -15.61 23.22
C VAL A 73 -2.48 -15.42 24.32
N GLU A 74 -1.47 -16.28 24.40
CA GLU A 74 -0.39 -16.22 25.38
C GLU A 74 0.36 -14.89 25.29
N MET A 75 0.67 -14.43 24.07
CA MET A 75 1.39 -13.17 23.87
C MET A 75 0.50 -11.92 23.91
N SER A 76 -0.83 -12.10 23.88
CA SER A 76 -1.78 -11.01 24.11
C SER A 76 -2.09 -10.80 25.59
N THR A 77 -1.65 -11.70 26.47
CA THR A 77 -1.97 -11.69 27.90
C THR A 77 -0.69 -11.81 28.74
N THR A 78 -0.83 -11.65 30.06
CA THR A 78 0.26 -11.95 31.00
C THR A 78 0.09 -13.38 31.47
N HIS A 79 1.01 -14.26 31.06
CA HIS A 79 1.00 -15.66 31.47
C HIS A 79 2.23 -15.95 32.33
N SER A 80 2.05 -16.56 33.50
CA SER A 80 3.15 -16.97 34.40
C SER A 80 4.15 -15.85 34.75
N GLY A 81 3.71 -14.59 34.84
CA GLY A 81 4.56 -13.44 35.15
C GLY A 81 5.39 -12.89 33.99
N VAL A 82 5.29 -13.51 32.80
CA VAL A 82 5.86 -13.02 31.54
C VAL A 82 4.81 -12.19 30.81
N VAL A 83 5.17 -10.97 30.45
CA VAL A 83 4.31 -10.04 29.70
C VAL A 83 4.59 -10.21 28.20
N GLY A 84 3.60 -10.74 27.48
CA GLY A 84 3.63 -10.85 26.03
C GLY A 84 4.91 -11.48 25.47
N TYR A 85 5.51 -10.82 24.48
CA TYR A 85 6.80 -11.17 23.90
C TYR A 85 7.84 -10.09 24.22
N ALA A 86 8.97 -10.49 24.81
CA ALA A 86 10.02 -9.55 25.21
C ALA A 86 9.52 -8.35 26.06
N GLY A 87 8.45 -8.54 26.85
CA GLY A 87 7.86 -7.51 27.71
C GLY A 87 6.75 -6.67 27.08
N TYR A 88 6.33 -6.96 25.84
CA TYR A 88 5.33 -6.20 25.10
C TYR A 88 4.23 -7.12 24.55
N TYR A 89 3.00 -6.63 24.51
CA TYR A 89 1.89 -7.33 23.88
C TYR A 89 1.91 -7.19 22.35
N TRP A 90 1.19 -8.07 21.66
CA TRP A 90 1.02 -7.98 20.20
C TRP A 90 0.56 -6.61 19.70
N TRP A 91 -0.35 -5.95 20.43
CA TRP A 91 -0.87 -4.65 20.03
C TRP A 91 0.19 -3.54 20.14
N GLU A 92 1.13 -3.63 21.09
CA GLU A 92 2.22 -2.66 21.27
C GLU A 92 3.27 -2.80 20.15
N HIS A 93 3.60 -4.05 19.80
CA HIS A 93 4.43 -4.33 18.65
C HIS A 93 3.80 -3.82 17.35
N LEU A 94 2.50 -4.09 17.15
CA LEU A 94 1.77 -3.64 15.97
C LEU A 94 1.69 -2.10 15.93
N TYR A 95 1.42 -1.47 17.06
CA TYR A 95 1.39 -0.01 17.18
C TYR A 95 2.74 0.60 16.77
N MET A 96 3.85 0.06 17.25
CA MET A 96 5.18 0.56 16.91
C MET A 96 5.50 0.40 15.41
N THR A 97 5.18 -0.76 14.84
CA THR A 97 5.31 -0.99 13.38
C THR A 97 4.45 0.00 12.58
N LEU A 98 3.18 0.16 12.93
CA LEU A 98 2.25 1.06 12.25
C LEU A 98 2.67 2.53 12.39
N ARG A 99 3.17 2.94 13.56
CA ARG A 99 3.71 4.29 13.78
C ARG A 99 4.90 4.57 12.87
N ARG A 100 5.85 3.64 12.77
CA ARG A 100 7.01 3.76 11.87
C ARG A 100 6.57 3.90 10.42
N VAL A 101 5.63 3.05 9.98
CA VAL A 101 5.04 3.12 8.64
C VAL A 101 4.39 4.47 8.41
N PHE A 102 3.51 4.90 9.30
CA PHE A 102 2.79 6.16 9.16
C PHE A 102 3.73 7.35 9.04
N VAL A 103 4.70 7.49 9.96
CA VAL A 103 5.64 8.62 9.95
C VAL A 103 6.53 8.58 8.70
N GLY A 104 7.12 7.43 8.38
CA GLY A 104 7.99 7.29 7.21
C GLY A 104 7.25 7.56 5.90
N VAL A 105 6.05 7.00 5.74
CA VAL A 105 5.20 7.20 4.55
C VAL A 105 4.78 8.66 4.42
N VAL A 106 4.32 9.31 5.49
CA VAL A 106 3.90 10.72 5.43
C VAL A 106 5.06 11.60 4.99
N ILE A 107 6.26 11.41 5.56
CA ILE A 107 7.45 12.18 5.16
C ILE A 107 7.83 11.90 3.70
N GLY A 108 7.94 10.62 3.34
CA GLY A 108 8.38 10.20 2.00
C GLY A 108 7.40 10.59 0.90
N VAL A 109 6.11 10.38 1.12
CA VAL A 109 5.05 10.76 0.18
C VAL A 109 4.94 12.27 0.06
N ALA A 110 4.96 13.03 1.16
CA ALA A 110 4.88 14.48 1.08
C ALA A 110 6.08 15.05 0.30
N ALA A 111 7.30 14.60 0.62
CA ALA A 111 8.50 14.98 -0.11
C ALA A 111 8.43 14.56 -1.59
N GLY A 112 7.96 13.34 -1.87
CA GLY A 112 7.81 12.81 -3.21
C GLY A 112 6.79 13.59 -4.05
N VAL A 113 5.61 13.88 -3.51
CA VAL A 113 4.56 14.66 -4.20
C VAL A 113 5.05 16.09 -4.49
N ILE A 114 5.68 16.75 -3.51
CA ILE A 114 6.25 18.09 -3.71
C ILE A 114 7.31 18.04 -4.82
N LEU A 115 8.23 17.08 -4.74
CA LEU A 115 9.28 16.90 -5.73
C LEU A 115 8.71 16.63 -7.13
N GLY A 116 7.71 15.76 -7.21
CA GLY A 116 7.07 15.39 -8.46
C GLY A 116 6.27 16.54 -9.09
N LEU A 117 5.63 17.38 -8.28
CA LEU A 117 4.97 18.60 -8.76
C LEU A 117 5.98 19.57 -9.38
N VAL A 118 7.13 19.76 -8.73
CA VAL A 118 8.22 20.62 -9.23
C VAL A 118 8.82 20.04 -10.51
N MET A 119 9.14 18.74 -10.54
CA MET A 119 9.66 18.06 -11.72
C MET A 119 8.68 18.09 -12.90
N GLY A 120 7.38 17.89 -12.64
CA GLY A 120 6.35 17.97 -13.68
C GLY A 120 6.17 19.38 -14.24
N SER A 121 6.38 20.41 -13.42
CA SER A 121 6.22 21.81 -13.82
C SER A 121 7.47 22.44 -14.44
N VAL A 122 8.65 21.89 -14.15
CA VAL A 122 9.95 22.46 -14.57
C VAL A 122 10.81 21.37 -15.26
N PRO A 123 10.84 21.35 -16.62
CA PRO A 123 11.55 20.32 -17.37
C PRO A 123 13.04 20.19 -17.03
N TRP A 124 13.69 21.30 -16.65
CA TRP A 124 15.10 21.28 -16.24
C TRP A 124 15.32 20.49 -14.94
N VAL A 125 14.46 20.71 -13.92
CA VAL A 125 14.54 19.98 -12.65
C VAL A 125 14.29 18.50 -12.88
N ARG A 126 13.33 18.16 -13.75
CA ARG A 126 13.08 16.78 -14.16
C ARG A 126 14.32 16.12 -14.73
N ARG A 127 14.95 16.72 -15.74
CA ARG A 127 16.17 16.17 -16.38
C ARG A 127 17.31 15.95 -15.38
N LEU A 128 17.43 16.81 -14.38
CA LEU A 128 18.46 16.70 -13.35
C LEU A 128 18.18 15.58 -12.33
N LEU A 129 16.93 15.45 -11.86
CA LEU A 129 16.57 14.58 -10.73
C LEU A 129 16.02 13.20 -11.13
N GLU A 130 15.49 13.05 -12.34
CA GLU A 130 14.94 11.79 -12.85
C GLU A 130 15.97 10.63 -12.83
N PRO A 131 17.26 10.82 -13.19
CA PRO A 131 18.27 9.78 -13.04
C PRO A 131 18.48 9.32 -11.59
N TRP A 132 18.50 10.26 -10.64
CA TRP A 132 18.70 9.97 -9.21
C TRP A 132 17.51 9.22 -8.61
N LEU A 133 16.28 9.61 -8.96
CA LEU A 133 15.08 8.88 -8.54
C LEU A 133 15.03 7.48 -9.14
N THR A 134 15.45 7.34 -10.41
CA THR A 134 15.54 6.04 -11.07
C THR A 134 16.56 5.14 -10.38
N PHE A 135 17.72 5.70 -10.02
CA PHE A 135 18.75 4.99 -9.27
C PHE A 135 18.25 4.55 -7.88
N LEU A 136 17.63 5.45 -7.11
CA LEU A 136 17.07 5.11 -5.81
C LEU A 136 15.99 4.03 -5.90
N ARG A 137 15.15 4.06 -6.95
CA ARG A 137 14.11 3.05 -7.19
C ARG A 137 14.69 1.69 -7.57
N ALA A 138 15.84 1.66 -8.25
CA ALA A 138 16.48 0.43 -8.68
C ALA A 138 17.16 -0.30 -7.51
N LEU A 139 17.56 0.42 -6.46
CA LEU A 139 18.17 -0.17 -5.29
C LEU A 139 17.11 -0.82 -4.38
N PRO A 140 17.31 -2.09 -3.96
CA PRO A 140 16.50 -2.67 -2.90
C PRO A 140 16.60 -1.81 -1.63
N PRO A 141 15.47 -1.47 -0.96
CA PRO A 141 15.51 -0.66 0.26
C PRO A 141 16.49 -1.17 1.31
N LEU A 142 16.55 -2.49 1.47
CA LEU A 142 17.45 -3.15 2.43
C LEU A 142 18.93 -2.89 2.14
N ALA A 143 19.33 -2.65 0.88
CA ALA A 143 20.74 -2.46 0.51
C ALA A 143 21.33 -1.19 1.13
N TYR A 144 20.58 -0.09 1.11
CA TYR A 144 21.03 1.17 1.71
C TYR A 144 20.62 1.31 3.19
N PHE A 145 19.84 0.37 3.75
CA PHE A 145 19.51 0.39 5.18
C PHE A 145 20.76 0.29 6.07
N PHE A 146 21.75 -0.55 5.70
CA PHE A 146 23.01 -0.65 6.44
C PHE A 146 23.76 0.68 6.52
N LEU A 147 23.76 1.45 5.43
CA LEU A 147 24.34 2.78 5.40
C LEU A 147 23.61 3.74 6.35
N LEU A 148 22.27 3.70 6.35
CA LEU A 148 21.46 4.52 7.25
C LEU A 148 21.73 4.19 8.72
N VAL A 149 21.95 2.92 9.07
CA VAL A 149 22.32 2.53 10.43
C VAL A 149 23.68 3.11 10.83
N ILE A 150 24.65 3.11 9.92
CA ILE A 150 25.97 3.71 10.19
C ILE A 150 25.86 5.22 10.40
N TRP A 151 25.02 5.91 9.62
CA TRP A 151 24.89 7.37 9.67
C TRP A 151 24.00 7.88 10.80
N LEU A 152 22.91 7.18 11.09
CA LEU A 152 21.83 7.64 11.97
C LEU A 152 21.75 6.86 13.28
N GLY A 153 22.61 5.85 13.47
CA GLY A 153 22.57 4.92 14.60
C GLY A 153 21.60 3.75 14.37
N ILE A 154 21.50 2.85 15.34
CA ILE A 154 20.73 1.58 15.24
C ILE A 154 19.26 1.69 15.71
N ASP A 155 18.86 2.86 16.19
CA ASP A 155 17.55 3.09 16.81
C ASP A 155 16.44 3.34 15.77
N GLU A 156 15.50 4.24 16.06
CA GLU A 156 14.31 4.50 15.24
C GLU A 156 14.59 5.28 13.95
N ALA A 157 15.57 6.20 13.99
CA ALA A 157 15.90 7.08 12.89
C ALA A 157 16.16 6.35 11.55
N PRO A 158 17.06 5.34 11.46
CA PRO A 158 17.31 4.65 10.19
C PRO A 158 16.06 3.95 9.63
N LYS A 159 15.19 3.42 10.51
CA LYS A 159 13.95 2.74 10.12
C LYS A 159 13.01 3.74 9.48
N ILE A 160 12.73 4.86 10.14
CA ILE A 160 11.84 5.90 9.60
C ILE A 160 12.40 6.47 8.28
N THR A 161 13.71 6.74 8.23
CA THR A 161 14.36 7.28 7.01
C THR A 161 14.31 6.29 5.85
N LEU A 162 14.52 4.99 6.11
CA LEU A 162 14.36 3.95 5.09
C LEU A 162 12.96 3.98 4.48
N LEU A 163 11.93 4.05 5.33
CA LEU A 163 10.55 4.03 4.87
C LEU A 163 10.21 5.30 4.07
N ALA A 164 10.73 6.46 4.48
CA ALA A 164 10.58 7.69 3.73
C ALA A 164 11.28 7.62 2.36
N LEU A 165 12.50 7.11 2.30
CA LEU A 165 13.25 6.92 1.05
C LEU A 165 12.62 5.86 0.14
N ALA A 166 11.99 4.83 0.71
CA ALA A 166 11.28 3.81 -0.05
C ALA A 166 9.98 4.37 -0.68
N ALA A 167 9.26 5.23 0.04
CA ALA A 167 8.03 5.85 -0.44
C ALA A 167 8.25 7.02 -1.44
N LEU A 168 9.37 7.73 -1.33
CA LEU A 168 9.59 8.97 -2.08
C LEU A 168 9.64 8.78 -3.62
N PRO A 169 10.45 7.87 -4.19
CA PRO A 169 10.56 7.72 -5.64
C PRO A 169 9.24 7.38 -6.35
N PRO A 170 8.44 6.38 -5.93
CA PRO A 170 7.18 6.08 -6.59
C PRO A 170 6.19 7.26 -6.54
N ALA A 171 6.11 7.98 -5.41
CA ALA A 171 5.27 9.17 -5.29
C ALA A 171 5.74 10.29 -6.24
N ALA A 172 7.04 10.57 -6.28
CA ALA A 172 7.60 11.61 -7.14
C ALA A 172 7.41 11.32 -8.63
N VAL A 173 7.70 10.09 -9.05
CA VAL A 173 7.59 9.68 -10.46
C VAL A 173 6.14 9.70 -10.93
N ALA A 174 5.22 9.14 -10.14
CA ALA A 174 3.80 9.13 -10.48
C ALA A 174 3.22 10.55 -10.55
N THR A 175 3.56 11.41 -9.58
CA THR A 175 3.13 12.83 -9.58
C THR A 175 3.71 13.58 -10.79
N THR A 176 4.98 13.37 -11.11
CA THR A 176 5.63 14.00 -12.28
C THR A 176 4.93 13.60 -13.58
N ALA A 177 4.62 12.32 -13.73
CA ALA A 177 3.92 11.79 -14.89
C ALA A 177 2.49 12.36 -14.98
N ALA A 178 1.75 12.38 -13.88
CA ALA A 178 0.41 12.93 -13.80
C ALA A 178 0.36 14.41 -14.19
N VAL A 179 1.28 15.22 -13.65
CA VAL A 179 1.40 16.64 -13.98
C VAL A 179 1.73 16.85 -15.46
N SER A 180 2.69 16.09 -15.99
CA SER A 180 3.12 16.19 -17.39
C SER A 180 2.05 15.74 -18.38
N ALA A 181 1.12 14.89 -17.95
CA ALA A 181 0.02 14.36 -18.76
C ALA A 181 -1.23 15.26 -18.76
N THR A 182 -1.21 16.40 -18.05
CA THR A 182 -2.34 17.34 -18.03
C THR A 182 -2.65 17.82 -19.45
N PRO A 183 -3.93 17.75 -19.91
CA PRO A 183 -4.30 18.20 -21.24
C PRO A 183 -3.91 19.66 -21.51
N VAL A 184 -3.19 19.88 -22.61
CA VAL A 184 -2.75 21.22 -23.02
C VAL A 184 -3.96 22.15 -23.25
N SER A 185 -5.07 21.61 -23.75
CA SER A 185 -6.32 22.36 -23.96
C SER A 185 -6.88 22.98 -22.68
N LEU A 186 -6.82 22.29 -21.53
CA LEU A 186 -7.27 22.84 -20.24
C LEU A 186 -6.38 23.99 -19.79
N ILE A 187 -5.07 23.85 -20.01
CA ILE A 187 -4.07 24.88 -19.69
C ILE A 187 -4.27 26.12 -20.57
N GLU A 188 -4.48 25.93 -21.88
CA GLU A 188 -4.73 27.01 -22.83
C GLU A 188 -6.07 27.71 -22.57
N ALA A 189 -7.13 26.96 -22.28
CA ALA A 189 -8.43 27.51 -21.91
C ALA A 189 -8.35 28.40 -20.65
N ALA A 190 -7.66 27.93 -19.61
CA ALA A 190 -7.46 28.72 -18.39
C ALA A 190 -6.66 30.00 -18.66
N ARG A 191 -5.60 29.93 -19.47
CA ARG A 191 -4.82 31.10 -19.88
C ARG A 191 -5.62 32.09 -20.72
N ALA A 192 -6.51 31.59 -21.60
CA ALA A 192 -7.40 32.44 -22.40
C ALA A 192 -8.41 33.21 -21.53
N LEU A 193 -8.79 32.65 -20.37
CA LEU A 193 -9.60 33.32 -19.35
C LEU A 193 -8.79 34.27 -18.44
N GLY A 194 -7.49 34.45 -18.70
CA GLY A 194 -6.63 35.36 -17.94
C GLY A 194 -5.95 34.75 -16.72
N ALA A 195 -6.01 33.42 -16.53
CA ALA A 195 -5.38 32.77 -15.39
C ALA A 195 -3.85 32.94 -15.42
N SER A 196 -3.30 33.37 -14.30
CA SER A 196 -1.86 33.44 -14.05
C SER A 196 -1.24 32.04 -13.95
N ARG A 197 0.09 31.96 -14.04
CA ARG A 197 0.81 30.69 -13.94
C ARG A 197 0.53 29.94 -12.63
N ARG A 198 0.29 30.65 -11.53
CA ARG A 198 -0.03 30.04 -10.22
C ARG A 198 -1.43 29.44 -10.22
N GLU A 199 -2.42 30.16 -10.73
CA GLU A 199 -3.81 29.71 -10.86
C GLU A 199 -3.92 28.50 -11.80
N VAL A 200 -3.18 28.50 -12.91
CA VAL A 200 -3.11 27.30 -13.79
C VAL A 200 -2.58 26.08 -13.03
N ILE A 201 -1.57 26.25 -12.17
CA ILE A 201 -1.02 25.11 -11.41
C ILE A 201 -2.01 24.65 -10.33
N SER A 202 -2.57 25.57 -9.54
CA SER A 202 -3.46 25.22 -8.43
C SER A 202 -4.83 24.72 -8.87
N ASP A 203 -5.40 25.31 -9.92
CA ASP A 203 -6.82 25.13 -10.25
C ASP A 203 -7.03 24.19 -11.45
N VAL A 204 -5.99 23.94 -12.24
CA VAL A 204 -6.05 23.04 -13.41
C VAL A 204 -5.13 21.84 -13.23
N VAL A 205 -3.83 22.08 -13.07
CA VAL A 205 -2.82 21.01 -13.08
C VAL A 205 -2.95 20.09 -11.87
N ILE A 206 -3.01 20.63 -10.65
CA ILE A 206 -3.11 19.83 -9.42
C ILE A 206 -4.39 18.98 -9.40
N PRO A 207 -5.60 19.54 -9.67
CA PRO A 207 -6.83 18.76 -9.68
C PRO A 207 -6.86 17.68 -10.78
N ALA A 208 -6.30 17.98 -11.96
CA ALA A 208 -6.21 17.02 -13.06
C ALA A 208 -5.21 15.89 -12.76
N ALA A 209 -4.10 16.18 -12.08
CA ALA A 209 -3.07 15.20 -11.73
C ALA A 209 -3.40 14.38 -10.47
N LEU A 210 -4.35 14.83 -9.65
CA LEU A 210 -4.68 14.22 -8.36
C LEU A 210 -5.04 12.71 -8.44
N PRO A 211 -5.90 12.23 -9.38
CA PRO A 211 -6.24 10.82 -9.48
C PRO A 211 -5.02 9.91 -9.66
N GLU A 212 -4.13 10.27 -10.60
CA GLU A 212 -2.94 9.47 -10.89
C GLU A 212 -1.86 9.63 -9.82
N THR A 213 -1.78 10.81 -9.20
CA THR A 213 -0.94 11.03 -8.02
C THR A 213 -1.35 10.08 -6.89
N PHE A 214 -2.66 9.91 -6.63
CA PHE A 214 -3.15 8.95 -5.63
C PHE A 214 -2.79 7.50 -5.94
N THR A 215 -2.81 7.09 -7.21
CA THR A 215 -2.29 5.78 -7.63
C THR A 215 -0.83 5.61 -7.19
N GLY A 216 -0.01 6.64 -7.41
CA GLY A 216 1.39 6.69 -6.98
C GLY A 216 1.56 6.63 -5.46
N ILE A 217 0.74 7.38 -4.72
CA ILE A 217 0.74 7.37 -3.24
C ILE A 217 0.45 5.96 -2.73
N ARG A 218 -0.56 5.26 -3.26
CA ARG A 218 -0.89 3.89 -2.83
C ARG A 218 0.26 2.92 -3.07
N LEU A 219 0.90 3.01 -4.23
CA LEU A 219 2.09 2.21 -4.54
C LEU A 219 3.24 2.51 -3.56
N SER A 220 3.43 3.79 -3.23
CA SER A 220 4.45 4.24 -2.29
C SER A 220 4.23 3.69 -0.89
N VAL A 221 2.98 3.69 -0.40
CA VAL A 221 2.64 3.09 0.89
C VAL A 221 2.91 1.59 0.87
N GLY A 222 2.53 0.88 -0.19
CA GLY A 222 2.78 -0.56 -0.31
C GLY A 222 4.28 -0.91 -0.23
N ILE A 223 5.14 -0.16 -0.93
CA ILE A 223 6.59 -0.38 -0.94
C ILE A 223 7.21 -0.06 0.44
N ALA A 224 6.82 1.04 1.07
CA ALA A 224 7.29 1.37 2.42
C ALA A 224 6.81 0.36 3.46
N TYR A 225 5.56 -0.11 3.33
CA TYR A 225 5.01 -1.16 4.19
C TYR A 225 5.77 -2.47 4.04
N SER A 226 6.07 -2.94 2.82
CA SER A 226 6.90 -4.13 2.64
C SER A 226 8.32 -3.95 3.19
N SER A 227 8.83 -2.72 3.22
CA SER A 227 10.17 -2.40 3.71
C SER A 227 10.26 -2.34 5.24
N VAL A 228 9.14 -2.12 5.96
CA VAL A 228 9.17 -2.01 7.43
C VAL A 228 9.64 -3.30 8.09
N VAL A 229 9.20 -4.45 7.57
CA VAL A 229 9.57 -5.75 8.13
C VAL A 229 11.09 -5.93 8.04
N ALA A 230 11.68 -5.55 6.90
CA ALA A 230 13.12 -5.60 6.69
C ALA A 230 13.88 -4.62 7.62
N ALA A 231 13.32 -3.43 7.87
CA ALA A 231 13.88 -2.45 8.79
C ALA A 231 13.88 -2.95 10.25
N GLU A 232 12.82 -3.64 10.65
CA GLU A 232 12.63 -4.17 12.00
C GLU A 232 13.49 -5.41 12.29
N LEU A 233 14.16 -5.97 11.28
CA LEU A 233 15.14 -7.03 11.50
C LEU A 233 16.34 -6.55 12.33
N PHE A 234 16.59 -5.25 12.42
CA PHE A 234 17.74 -4.68 13.12
C PHE A 234 17.27 -3.85 14.32
N ASN A 235 17.41 -4.41 15.53
CA ASN A 235 16.97 -3.79 16.77
C ASN A 235 15.52 -3.26 16.68
N GLY A 236 14.60 -4.11 16.22
CA GLY A 236 13.22 -3.73 15.91
C GLY A 236 12.21 -4.06 17.00
N ILE A 237 12.63 -4.52 18.19
CA ILE A 237 11.73 -4.76 19.32
C ILE A 237 11.66 -3.47 20.16
N PRO A 238 10.45 -2.94 20.45
CA PRO A 238 9.13 -3.45 20.03
C PRO A 238 8.83 -3.23 18.54
N GLY A 239 8.27 -4.24 17.86
CA GLY A 239 7.85 -4.22 16.45
C GLY A 239 7.62 -5.63 15.90
N ILE A 240 6.62 -5.82 15.03
CA ILE A 240 6.21 -7.17 14.58
C ILE A 240 7.32 -7.87 13.79
N GLY A 241 8.04 -7.16 12.92
CA GLY A 241 9.17 -7.73 12.18
C GLY A 241 10.33 -8.15 13.09
N GLY A 242 10.53 -7.43 14.19
CA GLY A 242 11.50 -7.78 15.24
C GLY A 242 11.11 -9.07 15.97
N VAL A 243 9.84 -9.20 16.35
CA VAL A 243 9.29 -10.42 16.97
C VAL A 243 9.40 -11.61 16.02
N VAL A 244 9.02 -11.44 14.75
CA VAL A 244 9.12 -12.51 13.74
C VAL A 244 10.56 -12.98 13.57
N LYS A 245 11.52 -12.04 13.52
CA LYS A 245 12.94 -12.38 13.42
C LYS A 245 13.41 -13.16 14.65
N ASP A 246 13.09 -12.68 15.84
CA ASP A 246 13.54 -13.30 17.08
C ASP A 246 12.92 -14.69 17.26
N ALA A 247 11.61 -14.82 17.03
CA ALA A 247 10.90 -16.09 17.06
C ALA A 247 11.46 -17.10 16.05
N SER A 248 11.84 -16.63 14.85
CA SER A 248 12.49 -17.45 13.84
C SER A 248 13.84 -18.02 14.31
N ASN A 249 14.66 -17.22 15.00
CA ASN A 249 15.95 -17.69 15.55
C ASN A 249 15.78 -18.83 16.57
N TYR A 250 14.65 -18.87 17.27
CA TYR A 250 14.31 -19.92 18.24
C TYR A 250 13.39 -21.01 17.66
N ASN A 251 13.19 -21.05 16.34
CA ASN A 251 12.27 -21.98 15.67
C ASN A 251 10.84 -21.95 16.24
N ASN A 252 10.40 -20.82 16.80
CA ASN A 252 9.05 -20.63 17.29
C ASN A 252 8.11 -20.23 16.14
N THR A 253 7.86 -21.18 15.26
CA THR A 253 7.02 -21.02 14.08
C THR A 253 5.57 -20.59 14.38
N PRO A 254 4.91 -21.05 15.47
CA PRO A 254 3.60 -20.51 15.85
C PRO A 254 3.58 -18.98 15.94
N VAL A 255 4.59 -18.39 16.57
CA VAL A 255 4.71 -16.93 16.77
C VAL A 255 5.05 -16.22 15.47
N VAL A 256 5.92 -16.81 14.65
CA VAL A 256 6.22 -16.32 13.30
C VAL A 256 4.93 -16.22 12.46
N LEU A 257 4.09 -17.26 12.48
CA LEU A 257 2.82 -17.27 11.75
C LEU A 257 1.84 -16.23 12.26
N VAL A 258 1.72 -16.05 13.58
CA VAL A 258 0.90 -14.96 14.16
C VAL A 258 1.40 -13.60 13.66
N GLY A 259 2.71 -13.35 13.71
CA GLY A 259 3.29 -12.10 13.22
C GLY A 259 3.04 -11.85 11.73
N ILE A 260 3.18 -12.87 10.89
CA ILE A 260 2.88 -12.80 9.44
C ILE A 260 1.40 -12.47 9.21
N VAL A 261 0.48 -13.10 9.95
CA VAL A 261 -0.96 -12.82 9.85
C VAL A 261 -1.26 -11.39 10.29
N LEU A 262 -0.68 -10.90 11.39
CA LEU A 262 -0.87 -9.53 11.87
C LEU A 262 -0.36 -8.47 10.86
N ILE A 263 0.80 -8.72 10.24
CA ILE A 263 1.30 -7.90 9.13
C ILE A 263 0.30 -7.97 7.97
N GLY A 264 -0.05 -9.16 7.47
CA GLY A 264 -0.98 -9.32 6.35
C GLY A 264 -2.32 -8.59 6.56
N LEU A 265 -2.94 -8.74 7.73
CA LEU A 265 -4.19 -8.08 8.08
C LEU A 265 -4.06 -6.56 8.17
N SER A 266 -3.00 -6.08 8.83
CA SER A 266 -2.78 -4.63 8.94
C SER A 266 -2.49 -3.97 7.58
N GLY A 267 -1.75 -4.65 6.70
CA GLY A 267 -1.53 -4.20 5.32
C GLY A 267 -2.83 -4.10 4.51
N LEU A 268 -3.72 -5.10 4.62
CA LEU A 268 -5.05 -5.07 3.98
C LEU A 268 -5.92 -3.93 4.49
N ILE A 269 -5.88 -3.67 5.80
CA ILE A 269 -6.60 -2.55 6.41
C ILE A 269 -6.07 -1.21 5.89
N ILE A 270 -4.75 -1.05 5.79
CA ILE A 270 -4.12 0.16 5.24
C ILE A 270 -4.52 0.36 3.77
N ASP A 271 -4.45 -0.68 2.93
CA ASP A 271 -4.85 -0.58 1.52
C ASP A 271 -6.34 -0.21 1.39
N GLY A 272 -7.21 -0.86 2.18
CA GLY A 272 -8.63 -0.55 2.24
C GLY A 272 -8.91 0.90 2.67
N ALA A 273 -8.22 1.39 3.69
CA ALA A 273 -8.33 2.77 4.15
C ALA A 273 -7.90 3.77 3.04
N LEU A 274 -6.80 3.49 2.34
CA LEU A 274 -6.33 4.33 1.23
C LEU A 274 -7.29 4.36 0.04
N ARG A 275 -8.01 3.25 -0.24
CA ARG A 275 -9.09 3.22 -1.25
C ARG A 275 -10.26 4.11 -0.86
N ILE A 276 -10.68 4.04 0.40
CA ILE A 276 -11.77 4.89 0.90
C ILE A 276 -11.38 6.37 0.83
N ILE A 277 -10.14 6.71 1.22
CA ILE A 277 -9.61 8.07 1.16
C ILE A 277 -9.57 8.57 -0.29
N GLU A 278 -9.06 7.76 -1.22
CA GLU A 278 -9.04 8.10 -2.64
C GLU A 278 -10.44 8.40 -3.19
N HIS A 279 -11.42 7.53 -2.93
CA HIS A 279 -12.79 7.73 -3.42
C HIS A 279 -13.44 9.01 -2.89
N ARG A 280 -13.06 9.47 -1.69
CA ARG A 280 -13.56 10.72 -1.12
C ARG A 280 -12.84 11.96 -1.66
N LEU A 281 -11.52 11.87 -1.88
CA LEU A 281 -10.70 13.01 -2.32
C LEU A 281 -10.71 13.20 -3.84
N VAL A 282 -11.02 12.14 -4.61
CA VAL A 282 -11.01 12.17 -6.08
C VAL A 282 -12.34 11.65 -6.66
N PRO A 283 -13.47 12.32 -6.38
CA PRO A 283 -14.79 11.87 -6.86
C PRO A 283 -14.98 11.99 -8.39
N TRP A 284 -14.08 12.69 -9.09
CA TRP A 284 -14.10 12.87 -10.55
C TRP A 284 -13.32 11.80 -11.32
N ARG A 285 -12.64 10.86 -10.64
CA ARG A 285 -11.91 9.76 -11.30
C ARG A 285 -12.89 8.95 -12.17
N GLY A 286 -12.64 8.89 -13.48
CA GLY A 286 -13.46 8.15 -14.46
C GLY A 286 -14.70 8.88 -15.00
N LYS A 287 -14.83 10.20 -14.79
CA LYS A 287 -15.92 11.04 -15.34
C LYS A 287 -15.46 12.06 -16.40
N ALA A 288 -14.28 11.84 -16.99
CA ALA A 288 -13.71 12.71 -18.02
C ALA A 288 -13.91 12.09 -19.40
#